data_AF-A0AAW5CFS6-F1
#
_entry.id   AF-A0AAW5CFS6-F1
#
_cell.length_a   1.000
_cell.length_b   1.000
_cell.length_c   1.000
_cell.angle_alpha   90.00
_cell.angle_beta   90.00
_cell.angle_gamma   90.00
#
_symmetry.space_group_name_H-M   'P 1'
#
loop_
_entity.id
_entity.type
_entity.pdbx_description
1 polymer ?
#
loop_
_entity_poly.entity_id
_entity_poly.type
_entity_poly.pdbx_seq_one_letter_code
_entity_poly.pdbx_strand_id
1 'polypeptide(L)'
;MNKQKLANKIWASANKMRSKIDANEYKDYILGLIFYKFLCDNEEQYLRKDGWTDEDMPFLVEDYEDANAKDTIEYCKNNIGYFIEYKYLFSTWLKPDSMFNVADLSAALNNFDRLVSANYRSVYEKIFLTLQAGLSKLGENPASQTRALKDLIKLIKDIPTVVFRS
;
A
#
# COMPACT_ATOMS: atom_id res chain seq x y z
N MET A 1 20.83 2.63 4.34
CA MET A 1 20.41 2.04 5.63
C MET A 1 20.77 0.55 5.63
N ASN A 2 21.37 0.00 6.69
CA ASN A 2 21.83 -1.41 6.71
C ASN A 2 20.66 -2.38 7.04
N LYS A 3 20.54 -3.51 6.32
CA LYS A 3 19.50 -4.55 6.48
C LYS A 3 19.29 -4.98 7.94
N GLN A 4 20.35 -5.05 8.74
CA GLN A 4 20.27 -5.38 10.17
C GLN A 4 19.60 -4.29 11.02
N LYS A 5 19.88 -3.01 10.76
CA LYS A 5 19.22 -1.89 11.47
C LYS A 5 17.74 -1.83 11.15
N LEU A 6 17.36 -2.17 9.92
CA LEU A 6 15.97 -2.24 9.49
C LEU A 6 15.23 -3.40 10.16
N ALA A 7 15.82 -4.60 10.15
CA ALA A 7 15.27 -5.75 10.86
C ALA A 7 15.09 -5.46 12.36
N ASN A 8 16.06 -4.81 13.00
CA ASN A 8 15.97 -4.41 14.41
C ASN A 8 14.87 -3.37 14.66
N LYS A 9 14.67 -2.41 13.75
CA LYS A 9 13.60 -1.41 13.86
C LYS A 9 12.22 -2.05 13.70
N ILE A 10 12.07 -2.95 12.71
CA ILE A 10 10.84 -3.74 12.51
C ILE A 10 10.55 -4.57 13.76
N TRP A 11 11.54 -5.29 14.29
CA TRP A 11 11.41 -6.10 15.51
C TRP A 11 11.10 -5.26 16.76
N ALA A 12 11.72 -4.10 16.93
CA ALA A 12 11.49 -3.23 18.08
C ALA A 12 10.07 -2.66 18.09
N SER A 13 9.54 -2.29 16.93
CA SER A 13 8.15 -1.85 16.79
C SER A 13 7.15 -3.01 16.90
N ALA A 14 7.51 -4.19 16.38
CA ALA A 14 6.74 -5.41 16.59
C ALA A 14 6.57 -5.71 18.09
N ASN A 15 7.65 -5.60 18.87
CA ASN A 15 7.61 -5.80 20.31
C ASN A 15 6.71 -4.80 21.06
N LYS A 16 6.56 -3.56 20.56
CA LYS A 16 5.62 -2.58 21.14
C LYS A 16 4.15 -2.92 20.86
N MET A 17 3.86 -3.57 19.73
CA MET A 17 2.50 -3.96 19.33
C MET A 17 2.11 -5.37 19.79
N ARG A 18 3.09 -6.22 20.10
CA ARG A 18 2.90 -7.59 20.62
C ARG A 18 2.12 -7.66 21.94
N SER A 19 1.98 -6.56 22.66
CA SER A 19 1.16 -6.48 23.87
C SER A 19 -0.35 -6.42 23.58
N LYS A 20 -0.76 -6.17 22.32
CA LYS A 20 -2.17 -5.98 21.92
C LYS A 20 -2.63 -6.95 20.83
N ILE A 21 -1.72 -7.52 20.06
CA ILE A 21 -2.01 -8.39 18.90
C ILE A 21 -1.16 -9.66 19.02
N ASP A 22 -1.73 -10.81 18.65
CA ASP A 22 -0.97 -12.06 18.57
C ASP A 22 0.22 -11.90 17.61
N ALA A 23 1.38 -12.46 18.00
CA ALA A 23 2.62 -12.27 17.26
C ALA A 23 2.56 -12.85 15.83
N ASN A 24 1.77 -13.90 15.59
CA ASN A 24 1.61 -14.48 14.26
C ASN A 24 0.76 -13.57 13.37
N GLU A 25 -0.33 -13.01 13.91
CA GLU A 25 -1.18 -12.06 13.20
C GLU A 25 -0.42 -10.79 12.80
N TYR A 26 0.40 -10.26 13.71
CA TYR A 26 1.22 -9.08 13.44
C TYR A 26 2.17 -9.27 12.24
N LYS A 27 2.78 -10.45 12.11
CA LYS A 27 3.68 -10.79 11.00
C LYS A 27 2.94 -10.68 9.67
N ASP A 28 1.75 -11.24 9.59
CA ASP A 28 0.96 -11.24 8.35
C ASP A 28 0.50 -9.81 7.99
N TYR A 29 0.18 -8.98 8.99
CA TYR A 29 -0.17 -7.57 8.76
C TYR A 29 1.00 -6.75 8.23
N ILE A 30 2.19 -6.90 8.84
CA ILE A 30 3.40 -6.24 8.35
C ILE A 30 3.75 -6.69 6.95
N LEU A 31 3.69 -8.00 6.67
CA LEU A 31 4.00 -8.53 5.35
C LEU A 31 3.03 -8.00 4.30
N GLY A 32 1.73 -7.98 4.60
CA GLY A 32 0.70 -7.40 3.74
C GLY A 32 0.94 -5.92 3.47
N LEU A 33 1.25 -5.11 4.49
CA LEU A 33 1.52 -3.68 4.30
C LEU A 33 2.82 -3.41 3.54
N ILE A 34 3.87 -4.19 3.77
CA ILE A 34 5.13 -4.09 2.99
C ILE A 34 4.86 -4.45 1.53
N PHE A 35 4.05 -5.48 1.29
CA PHE A 35 3.68 -5.89 -0.05
C PHE A 35 2.82 -4.83 -0.74
N TYR A 36 1.84 -4.24 -0.04
CA TYR A 36 1.07 -3.12 -0.56
C TYR A 36 1.96 -1.93 -0.92
N LYS A 37 2.90 -1.56 -0.03
CA LYS A 37 3.90 -0.52 -0.32
C LYS A 37 4.73 -0.86 -1.57
N PHE A 38 5.15 -2.11 -1.72
CA PHE A 38 5.87 -2.56 -2.91
C PHE A 38 5.06 -2.35 -4.20
N LEU A 39 3.77 -2.65 -4.18
CA LEU A 39 2.90 -2.47 -5.34
C LEU A 39 2.76 -0.99 -5.71
N CYS A 40 2.54 -0.13 -4.72
CA CYS A 40 2.49 1.33 -4.93
C CYS A 40 3.80 1.86 -5.51
N ASP A 41 4.94 1.51 -4.90
CA ASP A 41 6.24 1.99 -5.38
C ASP A 41 6.57 1.46 -6.79
N ASN A 42 6.17 0.23 -7.11
CA ASN A 42 6.35 -0.34 -8.45
C ASN A 42 5.52 0.40 -9.50
N GLU A 43 4.26 0.73 -9.19
CA GLU A 43 3.39 1.50 -10.10
C GLU A 43 3.91 2.93 -10.29
N GLU A 44 4.26 3.63 -9.22
CA GLU A 44 4.86 4.97 -9.31
C GLU A 44 6.16 4.95 -10.12
N GLN A 45 7.03 3.95 -9.91
CA GLN A 45 8.26 3.84 -10.69
C GLN A 45 8.00 3.50 -12.15
N TYR A 46 6.98 2.69 -12.43
CA TYR A 46 6.61 2.34 -13.80
C TYR A 46 6.13 3.59 -14.56
N LEU A 47 5.22 4.36 -13.97
CA LEU A 47 4.72 5.61 -14.54
C LEU A 47 5.82 6.66 -14.71
N ARG A 48 6.72 6.81 -13.72
CA ARG A 48 7.86 7.74 -13.82
C ARG A 48 8.83 7.38 -14.95
N LYS A 49 9.05 6.08 -15.20
CA LYS A 49 9.86 5.64 -16.35
C LYS A 49 9.21 5.98 -17.69
N ASP A 50 7.88 6.06 -17.70
CA ASP A 50 7.07 6.46 -18.85
C ASP A 50 6.94 7.98 -19.00
N GLY A 51 7.56 8.76 -18.10
CA GLY A 51 7.63 10.22 -18.17
C GLY A 51 6.71 10.97 -17.21
N TRP A 52 5.95 10.27 -16.36
CA TRP A 52 5.10 10.92 -15.36
C TRP A 52 5.93 11.69 -14.32
N THR A 53 5.56 12.93 -14.08
CA THR A 53 6.15 13.81 -13.07
C THR A 53 5.34 13.79 -11.76
N ASP A 54 5.86 14.44 -10.73
CA ASP A 54 5.10 14.64 -9.48
C ASP A 54 3.83 15.48 -9.67
N GLU A 55 3.80 16.35 -10.69
CA GLU A 55 2.65 17.17 -11.06
C GLU A 55 1.57 16.36 -11.77
N ASP A 56 1.96 15.25 -12.43
CA ASP A 56 1.04 14.36 -13.15
C ASP A 56 0.38 13.34 -12.21
N MET A 57 1.07 12.94 -11.15
CA MET A 57 0.58 11.90 -10.22
C MET A 57 -0.83 12.14 -9.66
N PRO A 58 -1.27 13.37 -9.33
CA PRO A 58 -2.65 13.64 -8.92
C PRO A 58 -3.71 13.26 -9.97
N PHE A 59 -3.35 13.13 -11.25
CA PHE A 59 -4.25 12.67 -12.33
C PHE A 59 -4.30 11.14 -12.46
N LEU A 60 -3.57 10.39 -11.63
CA LEU A 60 -3.69 8.94 -11.54
C LEU A 60 -4.99 8.58 -10.79
N VAL A 61 -6.13 8.80 -11.46
CA VAL A 61 -7.47 8.64 -10.88
C VAL A 61 -8.23 7.50 -11.53
N GLU A 62 -9.12 6.89 -10.75
CA GLU A 62 -10.05 5.92 -11.30
C GLU A 62 -11.30 6.64 -11.85
N ASP A 63 -11.19 7.17 -13.07
CA ASP A 63 -12.28 7.81 -13.79
C ASP A 63 -12.45 7.15 -15.16
N TYR A 64 -13.60 6.53 -15.42
CA TYR A 64 -13.88 5.87 -16.71
C TYR A 64 -14.59 6.79 -17.71
N GLU A 65 -15.02 7.98 -17.28
CA GLU A 65 -15.60 8.99 -18.16
C GLU A 65 -14.50 9.87 -18.78
N ASP A 66 -13.34 9.98 -18.12
CA ASP A 66 -12.13 10.59 -18.68
C ASP A 66 -11.32 9.58 -19.52
N ALA A 67 -11.11 9.90 -20.79
CA ALA A 67 -10.40 9.03 -21.72
C ALA A 67 -8.92 8.79 -21.32
N ASN A 68 -8.22 9.81 -20.80
CA ASN A 68 -6.83 9.68 -20.38
C ASN A 68 -6.71 8.82 -19.12
N ALA A 69 -7.64 9.00 -18.17
CA ALA A 69 -7.68 8.17 -16.96
C ALA A 69 -7.97 6.71 -17.31
N LYS A 70 -8.95 6.46 -18.18
CA LYS A 70 -9.24 5.10 -18.69
C LYS A 70 -8.03 4.45 -19.36
N ASP A 71 -7.36 5.17 -20.26
CA ASP A 71 -6.16 4.68 -20.95
C ASP A 71 -5.05 4.36 -19.95
N THR A 72 -4.87 5.19 -18.92
CA THR A 72 -3.89 4.96 -17.84
C THR A 72 -4.22 3.71 -17.02
N ILE A 73 -5.49 3.51 -16.67
CA ILE A 73 -5.94 2.30 -15.95
C ILE A 73 -5.64 1.05 -16.76
N GLU A 74 -6.00 1.03 -18.05
CA GLU A 74 -5.72 -0.11 -18.93
C GLU A 74 -4.22 -0.32 -19.13
N TYR A 75 -3.45 0.77 -19.26
CA TYR A 75 -1.99 0.72 -19.40
C TYR A 75 -1.32 0.08 -18.18
N CYS A 76 -1.65 0.51 -16.95
CA CYS A 76 -1.11 -0.11 -15.73
C CYS A 76 -1.53 -1.59 -15.64
N LYS A 77 -2.81 -1.89 -15.86
CA LYS A 77 -3.32 -3.27 -15.76
C LYS A 77 -2.69 -4.22 -16.78
N ASN A 78 -2.38 -3.75 -17.98
CA ASN A 78 -1.77 -4.58 -19.02
C ASN A 78 -0.28 -4.82 -18.81
N ASN A 79 0.45 -3.85 -18.23
CA ASN A 79 1.90 -3.92 -18.12
C ASN A 79 2.40 -4.37 -16.74
N ILE A 80 1.77 -3.93 -15.65
CA ILE A 80 2.15 -4.27 -14.27
C ILE A 80 1.10 -5.13 -13.55
N GLY A 81 -0.07 -5.34 -14.17
CA GLY A 81 -1.07 -6.30 -13.71
C GLY A 81 -2.12 -5.78 -12.75
N TYR A 82 -2.05 -4.51 -12.34
CA TYR A 82 -2.98 -3.84 -11.43
C TYR A 82 -2.94 -2.32 -11.63
N PHE A 83 -3.85 -1.61 -10.96
CA PHE A 83 -3.86 -0.15 -10.90
C PHE A 83 -4.24 0.30 -9.48
N ILE A 84 -3.54 1.31 -8.97
CA ILE A 84 -3.76 1.91 -7.65
C ILE A 84 -3.89 3.41 -7.83
N GLU A 85 -5.11 3.92 -7.62
CA GLU A 85 -5.40 5.35 -7.67
C GLU A 85 -4.52 6.16 -6.70
N TYR A 86 -4.18 7.38 -7.11
CA TYR A 86 -3.33 8.32 -6.38
C TYR A 86 -3.65 8.45 -4.90
N LYS A 87 -4.94 8.59 -4.54
CA LYS A 87 -5.38 8.75 -3.14
C LYS A 87 -5.10 7.51 -2.27
N TYR A 88 -4.89 6.36 -2.89
CA TYR A 88 -4.57 5.08 -2.25
C TYR A 88 -3.08 4.71 -2.34
N LEU A 89 -2.24 5.52 -3.00
CA LEU A 89 -0.81 5.30 -3.00
C LEU A 89 -0.21 5.49 -1.59
N PHE A 90 0.78 4.66 -1.28
CA PHE A 90 1.51 4.73 -0.02
C PHE A 90 2.20 6.09 0.17
N SER A 91 2.75 6.67 -0.90
CA SER A 91 3.38 7.99 -0.90
C SER A 91 2.38 9.10 -0.52
N THR A 92 1.14 9.03 -1.03
CA THR A 92 0.06 9.97 -0.72
C THR A 92 -0.35 9.92 0.74
N TRP A 93 -0.35 8.73 1.37
CA TRP A 93 -0.65 8.58 2.79
C TRP A 93 0.44 9.15 3.71
N LEU A 94 1.66 9.31 3.22
CA LEU A 94 2.78 9.88 3.96
C LEU A 94 2.86 11.41 3.91
N LYS A 95 2.04 12.06 3.06
CA LYS A 95 2.05 13.53 2.95
C LYS A 95 1.64 14.20 4.26
N PRO A 96 2.20 15.38 4.60
CA PRO A 96 1.90 16.09 5.85
C PRO A 96 0.41 16.34 6.08
N ASP A 97 -0.31 16.71 5.02
CA ASP A 97 -1.74 17.05 5.07
C ASP A 97 -2.66 15.83 4.82
N SER A 98 -2.09 14.61 4.85
CA SER A 98 -2.86 13.41 4.60
C SER A 98 -3.86 13.12 5.73
N MET A 99 -5.14 13.07 5.37
CA MET A 99 -6.23 12.65 6.25
C MET A 99 -6.40 11.13 6.35
N PHE A 100 -5.35 10.37 6.00
CA PHE A 100 -5.36 8.92 6.00
C PHE A 100 -5.97 8.31 7.26
N ASN A 101 -6.84 7.33 7.08
CA ASN A 101 -7.50 6.56 8.13
C ASN A 101 -7.67 5.09 7.73
N VAL A 102 -8.14 4.25 8.66
CA VAL A 102 -8.32 2.81 8.42
C VAL A 102 -9.33 2.50 7.30
N ALA A 103 -10.32 3.36 7.07
CA ALA A 103 -11.27 3.19 5.97
C ALA A 103 -10.60 3.40 4.61
N ASP A 104 -9.61 4.30 4.51
CA ASP A 104 -8.86 4.51 3.27
C ASP A 104 -8.06 3.26 2.88
N LEU A 105 -7.39 2.61 3.84
CA LEU A 105 -6.72 1.33 3.57
C LEU A 105 -7.72 0.24 3.20
N SER A 106 -8.83 0.12 3.94
CA SER A 106 -9.87 -0.88 3.62
C SER A 106 -10.40 -0.69 2.20
N ALA A 107 -10.68 0.55 1.79
CA ALA A 107 -11.10 0.90 0.44
C ALA A 107 -10.01 0.57 -0.59
N ALA A 108 -8.75 0.90 -0.31
CA ALA A 108 -7.62 0.59 -1.18
C ALA A 108 -7.46 -0.91 -1.44
N LEU A 109 -7.55 -1.75 -0.40
CA LEU A 109 -7.44 -3.21 -0.53
C LEU A 109 -8.60 -3.79 -1.36
N ASN A 110 -9.83 -3.30 -1.13
CA ASN A 110 -11.00 -3.71 -1.93
C ASN A 110 -10.89 -3.27 -3.39
N ASN A 111 -10.41 -2.04 -3.63
CA ASN A 111 -10.21 -1.52 -4.97
C ASN A 111 -9.13 -2.29 -5.72
N PHE A 112 -8.05 -2.66 -5.02
CA PHE A 112 -7.00 -3.47 -5.61
C PHE A 112 -7.54 -4.79 -6.16
N ASP A 113 -8.32 -5.55 -5.39
CA ASP A 113 -8.92 -6.80 -5.85
C ASP A 113 -9.80 -6.63 -7.10
N ARG A 114 -10.45 -5.47 -7.26
CA ARG A 114 -11.26 -5.13 -8.45
C ARG A 114 -10.42 -4.66 -9.64
N LEU A 115 -9.30 -3.98 -9.39
CA LEU A 115 -8.47 -3.33 -10.38
C LEU A 115 -7.29 -4.18 -10.83
N VAL A 116 -7.09 -5.36 -10.26
CA VAL A 116 -6.20 -6.39 -10.79
C VAL A 116 -6.66 -6.84 -12.18
N SER A 117 -5.71 -6.99 -13.09
CA SER A 117 -5.91 -7.53 -14.43
C SER A 117 -6.29 -9.02 -14.39
N ALA A 118 -7.19 -9.44 -15.28
CA ALA A 118 -7.65 -10.83 -15.34
C ALA A 118 -6.49 -11.83 -15.52
N ASN A 119 -5.45 -11.43 -16.25
CA ASN A 119 -4.26 -12.26 -16.50
C ASN A 119 -3.41 -12.49 -15.24
N TYR A 120 -3.49 -11.60 -14.26
CA TYR A 120 -2.72 -11.66 -13.02
C TYR A 120 -3.57 -12.06 -11.80
N ARG A 121 -4.86 -12.30 -12.02
CA ARG A 121 -5.82 -12.61 -10.95
C ARG A 121 -5.42 -13.83 -10.13
N SER A 122 -4.90 -14.88 -10.78
CA SER A 122 -4.45 -16.10 -10.07
C SER A 122 -3.30 -15.85 -9.08
N VAL A 123 -2.54 -14.76 -9.25
CA VAL A 123 -1.39 -14.40 -8.40
C VAL A 123 -1.84 -13.47 -7.26
N TYR A 124 -2.73 -12.54 -7.55
CA TYR A 124 -3.10 -11.46 -6.62
C TYR A 124 -4.44 -11.68 -5.91
N GLU A 125 -5.31 -12.55 -6.39
CA GLU A 125 -6.64 -12.75 -5.80
C GLU A 125 -6.53 -13.13 -4.32
N LYS A 126 -7.23 -12.36 -3.47
CA LYS A 126 -7.28 -12.56 -2.01
C LYS A 126 -5.93 -12.41 -1.31
N ILE A 127 -4.91 -11.83 -1.96
CA ILE A 127 -3.58 -11.63 -1.36
C ILE A 127 -3.64 -10.77 -0.09
N PHE A 128 -4.62 -9.87 -0.01
CA PHE A 128 -4.83 -8.98 1.13
C PHE A 128 -5.93 -9.42 2.09
N LEU A 129 -6.55 -10.59 1.90
CA LEU A 129 -7.68 -11.03 2.71
C LEU A 129 -7.32 -11.12 4.21
N THR A 130 -6.13 -11.63 4.53
CA THR A 130 -5.64 -11.69 5.92
C THR A 130 -5.42 -10.31 6.52
N LEU A 131 -4.83 -9.38 5.76
CA LEU A 131 -4.62 -8.01 6.21
C LEU A 131 -5.97 -7.31 6.45
N GLN A 132 -6.92 -7.46 5.53
CA GLN A 132 -8.25 -6.87 5.61
C GLN A 132 -9.04 -7.38 6.82
N ALA A 133 -9.05 -8.69 7.04
CA ALA A 133 -9.69 -9.30 8.22
C ALA A 133 -9.04 -8.85 9.53
N GLY A 134 -7.74 -8.54 9.49
CA GLY A 134 -6.96 -8.08 10.63
C GLY A 134 -7.13 -6.62 11.02
N LEU A 135 -7.62 -5.76 10.11
CA LEU A 135 -7.73 -4.32 10.38
C LEU A 135 -8.60 -4.02 11.61
N SER A 136 -9.67 -4.80 11.80
CA SER A 136 -10.56 -4.67 12.95
C SER A 136 -9.89 -5.01 14.28
N LYS A 137 -8.83 -5.85 14.25
CA LYS A 137 -8.08 -6.29 15.43
C LYS A 137 -6.95 -5.32 15.82
N LEU A 138 -6.64 -4.32 14.99
CA LEU A 138 -5.60 -3.32 15.28
C LEU A 138 -6.00 -2.37 16.42
N GLY A 139 -7.27 -2.33 16.79
CA GLY A 139 -7.77 -1.52 17.89
C GLY A 139 -9.29 -1.64 18.05
N GLU A 140 -9.79 -1.22 19.21
CA GLU A 140 -11.19 -1.36 19.62
C GLU A 140 -12.16 -0.45 18.86
N ASN A 141 -11.64 0.62 18.23
CA ASN A 141 -12.42 1.59 17.46
C ASN A 141 -11.62 2.18 16.28
N PRO A 142 -12.27 2.83 15.29
CA PRO A 142 -11.60 3.35 14.09
C PRO A 142 -10.45 4.32 14.38
N ALA A 143 -10.55 5.13 15.44
CA ALA A 143 -9.49 6.06 15.82
C ALA A 143 -8.24 5.32 16.32
N SER A 144 -8.41 4.29 17.16
CA SER A 144 -7.32 3.44 17.65
C SER A 144 -6.68 2.61 16.54
N GLN A 145 -7.50 2.04 15.63
CA GLN A 145 -7.04 1.30 14.45
C GLN A 145 -6.23 2.20 13.52
N THR A 146 -6.74 3.40 13.24
CA THR A 146 -6.04 4.41 12.42
C THR A 146 -4.70 4.79 13.04
N ARG A 147 -4.63 4.97 14.37
CA ARG A 147 -3.37 5.28 15.05
C ARG A 147 -2.36 4.15 14.91
N ALA A 148 -2.77 2.91 15.21
CA ALA A 148 -1.90 1.74 15.06
C ALA A 148 -1.40 1.60 13.63
N LEU A 149 -2.27 1.79 12.64
CA LEU A 149 -1.93 1.72 11.23
C LEU A 149 -0.97 2.83 10.79
N LYS A 150 -1.16 4.07 11.27
CA LYS A 150 -0.21 5.17 11.01
C LYS A 150 1.17 4.87 11.58
N ASP A 151 1.25 4.24 12.76
CA ASP A 151 2.52 3.83 13.35
C ASP A 151 3.20 2.73 12.52
N LEU A 152 2.42 1.77 12.00
CA LEU A 152 2.90 0.74 11.07
C LEU A 152 3.42 1.34 9.76
N ILE A 153 2.66 2.23 9.13
CA ILE A 153 3.05 2.93 7.90
C ILE A 153 4.35 3.70 8.10
N LYS A 154 4.47 4.45 9.20
CA LYS A 154 5.70 5.18 9.54
C LYS A 154 6.90 4.27 9.79
N LEU A 155 6.67 3.06 10.29
CA LEU A 155 7.72 2.06 10.51
C LEU A 155 8.26 1.53 9.17
N ILE A 156 7.36 1.17 8.26
CA ILE A 156 7.72 0.54 7.00
C ILE A 156 8.12 1.54 5.90
N LYS A 157 7.87 2.84 6.10
CA LYS A 157 8.23 3.88 5.12
C LYS A 157 9.71 3.83 4.70
N ASP A 158 10.60 3.50 5.65
CA ASP A 158 12.05 3.48 5.41
C ASP A 158 12.50 2.16 4.77
N ILE A 159 11.61 1.18 4.58
CA ILE A 159 11.94 -0.11 3.96
C ILE A 159 12.06 0.11 2.45
N PRO A 160 13.26 -0.10 1.86
CA PRO A 160 13.42 -0.06 0.42
C PRO A 160 12.76 -1.31 -0.18
N THR A 161 11.71 -1.10 -0.94
CA THR A 161 10.88 -2.12 -1.61
C THR A 161 11.23 -2.26 -3.08
N VAL A 162 11.81 -1.22 -3.68
CA VAL A 162 12.33 -1.23 -5.05
C VAL A 162 13.73 -0.64 -5.06
N VAL A 163 14.63 -1.28 -5.80
CA VAL A 163 16.01 -0.81 -5.98
C VAL A 163 15.99 0.23 -7.09
N PHE A 164 16.16 1.50 -6.75
CA PHE A 164 16.53 2.51 -7.74
C PHE A 164 17.86 2.09 -8.35
N ARG A 165 17.83 1.54 -9.56
CA ARG A 165 19.04 1.45 -10.39
C ARG A 165 19.20 2.83 -11.02
N SER A 166 20.02 3.65 -10.38
CA SER A 166 20.59 4.87 -10.96
C SER A 166 21.48 4.53 -12.14
#